data_AF-A0A9P9ILT1-F1
#
_entry.id   AF-A0A9P9ILT1-F1
#
_cell.length_a   1.000
_cell.length_b   1.000
_cell.length_c   1.000
_cell.angle_alpha   90.00
_cell.angle_beta   90.00
_cell.angle_gamma   90.00
#
_symmetry.space_group_name_H-M   'P 1'
#
loop_
_entity.id
_entity.type
_entity.pdbx_description
1 polymer ?
#
loop_
_entity_poly.entity_id
_entity_poly.type
_entity_poly.pdbx_seq_one_letter_code
_entity_poly.pdbx_strand_id
1 'polypeptide(L)'
;MPGNFQQWFPQFAPYFSRVLRDNCSSEFQAYLEKPDPWPNYHINSVVSCILAHFDESGKAQLAVSSVLLGILPTILGMVGSNTTEIGLLALRRPIFAILLSLGAPVLSPTRSFEYRSPVEMLKTKPDGLPAFTKWQRRLCPIKYITTVVAIGNIVHVTWQLCEYSVCVFSASTWWLPALWAGISVIPHLLGAYAVTLRVRTMPHRTLRATFMSEFDFSKQQTNPKWDPIPESKRYLVFSWLASFITILHLVMGTVVLSSALFISPSDAVIVSIRLLCSAVTCRVLLMFELHVLKHSV
;
A
#
# COMPACT_ATOMS: atom_id res chain seq x y z
N MET A 1 -1.18 22.83 11.56
CA MET A 1 -1.44 23.64 10.34
C MET A 1 -0.91 22.80 9.19
N PRO A 2 -1.61 22.64 8.06
CA PRO A 2 -1.06 21.85 6.97
C PRO A 2 0.21 22.55 6.46
N GLY A 3 1.31 21.81 6.26
CA GLY A 3 2.54 22.36 5.68
C GLY A 3 2.48 22.52 4.15
N ASN A 4 1.29 22.29 3.56
CA ASN A 4 0.98 22.60 2.17
C ASN A 4 1.46 24.00 1.79
N PHE A 5 2.01 24.12 0.57
CA PHE A 5 2.58 25.34 -0.01
C PHE A 5 3.90 25.84 0.62
N GLN A 6 4.41 25.19 1.67
CA GLN A 6 5.73 25.55 2.24
C GLN A 6 6.87 24.77 1.58
N GLN A 7 6.59 23.54 1.16
CA GLN A 7 7.54 22.65 0.48
C GLN A 7 6.91 22.13 -0.81
N TRP A 8 7.76 21.82 -1.80
CA TRP A 8 7.33 21.44 -3.14
C TRP A 8 8.20 20.30 -3.66
N PHE A 9 7.68 19.60 -4.66
CA PHE A 9 8.51 18.70 -5.46
C PHE A 9 9.56 19.46 -6.27
N PRO A 10 10.78 18.92 -6.41
CA PRO A 10 11.97 19.68 -6.78
C PRO A 10 11.92 20.28 -8.18
N GLN A 11 11.27 19.66 -9.17
CA GLN A 11 11.33 20.13 -10.55
C GLN A 11 10.73 21.54 -10.71
N PHE A 12 9.59 21.81 -10.08
CA PHE A 12 8.90 23.11 -10.16
C PHE A 12 8.99 23.94 -8.88
N ALA A 13 9.68 23.46 -7.83
CA ALA A 13 9.82 24.15 -6.56
C ALA A 13 10.27 25.63 -6.69
N PRO A 14 11.33 25.97 -7.45
CA PRO A 14 11.78 27.36 -7.55
C PRO A 14 10.72 28.28 -8.19
N TYR A 15 9.93 27.72 -9.10
CA TYR A 15 8.86 28.44 -9.77
C TYR A 15 7.70 28.69 -8.81
N PHE A 16 7.17 27.65 -8.16
CA PHE A 16 6.04 27.79 -7.23
C PHE A 16 6.38 28.71 -6.07
N SER A 17 7.57 28.58 -5.48
CA SER A 17 8.02 29.48 -4.41
C SER A 17 8.12 30.94 -4.87
N ARG A 18 8.53 31.20 -6.11
CA ARG A 18 8.62 32.57 -6.66
C ARG A 18 7.23 33.16 -6.86
N VAL A 19 6.33 32.44 -7.53
CA VAL A 19 4.96 32.91 -7.79
C VAL A 19 4.20 33.12 -6.48
N LEU A 20 4.35 32.20 -5.51
CA LEU A 20 3.71 32.32 -4.20
C LEU A 20 4.15 33.59 -3.47
N ARG A 21 5.44 33.94 -3.54
CA ARG A 21 6.00 35.11 -2.84
C ARG A 21 5.70 36.42 -3.58
N ASP A 22 5.86 36.43 -4.89
CA ASP A 22 5.89 37.67 -5.68
C ASP A 22 4.48 38.07 -6.16
N ASN A 23 3.58 37.10 -6.39
CA ASN A 23 2.27 37.33 -6.99
C ASN A 23 1.10 36.91 -6.09
N CYS A 24 1.20 35.78 -5.37
CA CYS A 24 0.10 35.18 -4.61
C CYS A 24 0.24 35.33 -3.09
N SER A 25 0.95 36.37 -2.64
CA SER A 25 1.27 36.54 -1.22
C SER A 25 0.04 36.86 -0.37
N SER A 26 -0.93 37.61 -0.91
CA SER A 26 -2.20 37.94 -0.26
C SER A 26 -3.04 36.71 0.06
N GLU A 27 -3.23 35.84 -0.93
CA GLU A 27 -4.00 34.60 -0.85
C GLU A 27 -3.31 33.64 0.12
N PHE A 28 -1.98 33.59 0.10
CA PHE A 28 -1.21 32.78 1.01
C PHE A 28 -1.32 33.25 2.46
N GLN A 29 -1.29 34.57 2.72
CA GLN A 29 -1.53 35.09 4.07
C GLN A 29 -2.95 34.79 4.55
N ALA A 30 -3.96 34.95 3.70
CA ALA A 30 -5.34 34.57 4.02
C ALA A 30 -5.49 33.08 4.35
N TYR A 31 -4.70 32.21 3.70
CA TYR A 31 -4.62 30.79 4.05
C TYR A 31 -3.97 30.53 5.44
N LEU A 32 -3.01 31.35 5.86
CA LEU A 32 -2.31 31.19 7.14
C LEU A 32 -3.14 31.68 8.36
N GLU A 33 -4.03 32.64 8.16
CA GLU A 33 -4.93 33.16 9.19
C GLU A 33 -6.01 32.11 9.60
N LYS A 34 -6.42 32.06 10.88
CA LYS A 34 -7.37 31.04 11.44
C LYS A 34 -8.55 31.67 12.20
N PRO A 35 -9.72 30.99 12.34
CA PRO A 35 -10.24 29.84 11.60
C PRO A 35 -11.48 30.21 10.75
N ASP A 36 -11.46 29.83 9.48
CA ASP A 36 -12.61 30.00 8.60
C ASP A 36 -13.57 28.79 8.64
N PRO A 37 -14.89 28.97 8.43
CA PRO A 37 -15.83 27.86 8.29
C PRO A 37 -15.63 27.06 6.99
N TRP A 38 -14.88 27.62 6.02
CA TRP A 38 -14.74 27.07 4.66
C TRP A 38 -13.26 26.91 4.26
N PRO A 39 -12.51 25.98 4.88
CA PRO A 39 -11.06 25.84 4.66
C PRO A 39 -10.68 25.54 3.21
N ASN A 40 -11.57 24.91 2.42
CA ASN A 40 -11.34 24.64 1.01
C ASN A 40 -11.27 25.91 0.15
N TYR A 41 -11.96 26.99 0.53
CA TYR A 41 -12.02 28.22 -0.26
C TYR A 41 -10.63 28.86 -0.37
N HIS A 42 -9.96 29.08 0.76
CA HIS A 42 -8.62 29.71 0.78
C HIS A 42 -7.57 28.85 0.10
N ILE A 43 -7.60 27.52 0.31
CA ILE A 43 -6.68 26.61 -0.37
C ILE A 43 -6.88 26.68 -1.88
N ASN A 44 -8.13 26.63 -2.35
CA ASN A 44 -8.44 26.74 -3.77
C ASN A 44 -8.11 28.12 -4.34
N SER A 45 -8.19 29.19 -3.53
CA SER A 45 -7.77 30.54 -3.93
C SER A 45 -6.26 30.60 -4.21
N VAL A 46 -5.43 30.09 -3.29
CA VAL A 46 -3.97 29.97 -3.49
C VAL A 46 -3.66 29.13 -4.71
N VAL A 47 -4.31 27.96 -4.84
CA VAL A 47 -4.14 27.08 -6.01
C VAL A 47 -4.47 27.82 -7.30
N SER A 48 -5.59 28.52 -7.34
CA SER A 48 -6.04 29.25 -8.53
C SER A 48 -5.08 30.39 -8.90
N CYS A 49 -4.54 31.12 -7.91
CA CYS A 49 -3.56 32.16 -8.15
C CYS A 49 -2.25 31.61 -8.73
N ILE A 50 -1.71 30.52 -8.15
CA ILE A 50 -0.48 29.89 -8.67
C ILE A 50 -0.70 29.40 -10.10
N LEU A 51 -1.82 28.73 -10.35
CA LEU A 51 -2.15 28.22 -11.68
C LEU A 51 -2.41 29.35 -12.68
N ALA A 52 -3.00 30.47 -12.28
CA ALA A 52 -3.22 31.61 -13.18
C ALA A 52 -1.91 32.19 -13.75
N HIS A 53 -0.82 32.14 -12.98
CA HIS A 53 0.49 32.59 -13.42
C HIS A 53 1.33 31.52 -14.13
N PHE A 54 0.92 30.25 -14.08
CA PHE A 54 1.62 29.15 -14.74
C PHE A 54 1.35 29.15 -16.25
N ASP A 55 2.38 28.83 -17.03
CA ASP A 55 2.27 28.70 -18.48
C ASP A 55 1.37 27.50 -18.85
N GLU A 56 0.66 27.62 -19.98
CA GLU A 56 -0.26 26.56 -20.44
C GLU A 56 0.46 25.22 -20.67
N SER A 57 1.71 25.24 -21.13
CA SER A 57 2.53 24.03 -21.23
C SER A 57 2.84 23.41 -19.86
N GLY A 58 3.15 24.21 -18.85
CA GLY A 58 3.33 23.77 -17.47
C GLY A 58 2.05 23.15 -16.90
N LYS A 59 0.89 23.79 -17.09
CA LYS A 59 -0.41 23.23 -16.68
C LYS A 59 -0.67 21.88 -17.34
N ALA A 60 -0.37 21.76 -18.63
CA ALA A 60 -0.48 20.50 -19.35
C ALA A 60 0.44 19.42 -18.75
N GLN A 61 1.67 19.77 -18.33
CA GLN A 61 2.56 18.83 -17.62
C GLN A 61 2.00 18.38 -16.27
N LEU A 62 1.42 19.28 -15.47
CA LEU A 62 0.76 18.88 -14.21
C LEU A 62 -0.41 17.91 -14.46
N ALA A 63 -1.18 18.13 -15.53
CA ALA A 63 -2.25 17.22 -15.91
C ALA A 63 -1.72 15.83 -16.32
N VAL A 64 -0.58 15.76 -16.99
CA VAL A 64 0.10 14.48 -17.30
C VAL A 64 0.50 13.74 -16.01
N SER A 65 1.02 14.44 -15.00
CA SER A 65 1.32 13.84 -13.70
C SER A 65 0.09 13.23 -13.05
N SER A 66 -1.04 13.95 -13.07
CA SER A 66 -2.31 13.46 -12.51
C SER A 66 -2.78 12.17 -13.16
N VAL A 67 -2.60 12.02 -14.48
CA VAL A 67 -2.90 10.77 -15.19
C VAL A 67 -2.00 9.63 -14.70
N LEU A 68 -0.68 9.88 -14.63
CA LEU A 68 0.30 8.88 -14.19
C LEU A 68 0.05 8.42 -12.75
N LEU A 69 -0.24 9.35 -11.85
CA LEU A 69 -0.59 9.05 -10.47
C LEU A 69 -1.97 8.37 -10.34
N GLY A 70 -2.93 8.70 -11.22
CA GLY A 70 -4.25 8.08 -11.25
C GLY A 70 -4.22 6.59 -11.63
N ILE A 71 -3.34 6.19 -12.55
CA ILE A 71 -3.17 4.78 -12.95
C ILE A 71 -2.29 3.98 -11.98
N LEU A 72 -1.52 4.65 -11.12
CA LEU A 72 -0.56 4.02 -10.21
C LEU A 72 -1.18 2.96 -9.29
N PRO A 73 -2.35 3.16 -8.66
CA PRO A 73 -3.01 2.12 -7.87
C PRO A 73 -3.24 0.84 -8.67
N THR A 74 -3.65 0.95 -9.93
CA THR A 74 -3.85 -0.23 -10.78
C THR A 74 -2.52 -0.94 -11.05
N ILE A 75 -1.45 -0.22 -11.37
CA ILE A 75 -0.11 -0.80 -11.59
C ILE A 75 0.39 -1.50 -10.33
N LEU A 76 0.25 -0.86 -9.16
CA LEU A 76 0.60 -1.45 -7.87
C LEU A 76 -0.25 -2.69 -7.58
N GLY A 77 -1.54 -2.68 -7.94
CA GLY A 77 -2.42 -3.84 -7.81
C GLY A 77 -1.99 -5.02 -8.70
N MET A 78 -1.51 -4.77 -9.92
CA MET A 78 -1.02 -5.84 -10.81
C MET A 78 0.20 -6.57 -10.25
N VAL A 79 1.06 -5.87 -9.51
CA VAL A 79 2.26 -6.43 -8.86
C VAL A 79 1.96 -6.91 -7.44
N GLY A 80 0.90 -6.36 -6.84
CA GLY A 80 0.48 -6.57 -5.46
C GLY A 80 0.21 -8.03 -5.13
N SER A 81 0.25 -8.32 -3.84
CA SER A 81 -0.10 -9.65 -3.36
C SER A 81 -1.61 -9.77 -3.22
N ASN A 82 -2.14 -10.98 -3.45
CA ASN A 82 -3.56 -11.21 -3.22
C ASN A 82 -3.84 -11.47 -1.72
N THR A 83 -5.11 -11.34 -1.35
CA THR A 83 -5.58 -11.51 0.02
C THR A 83 -5.37 -12.94 0.54
N THR A 84 -5.48 -13.95 -0.33
CA THR A 84 -5.27 -15.36 0.02
C THR A 84 -3.81 -15.70 0.33
N GLU A 85 -2.86 -15.15 -0.41
CA GLU A 85 -1.42 -15.35 -0.26
C GLU A 85 -0.92 -14.79 1.08
N ILE A 86 -1.31 -13.55 1.38
CA ILE A 86 -1.02 -12.92 2.67
C ILE A 86 -1.75 -13.67 3.79
N GLY A 87 -2.98 -14.12 3.56
CA GLY A 87 -3.74 -14.90 4.53
C GLY A 87 -3.11 -16.25 4.86
N LEU A 88 -2.59 -16.97 3.86
CA LEU A 88 -1.86 -18.23 4.06
C LEU A 88 -0.58 -18.01 4.89
N LEU A 89 0.15 -16.93 4.61
CA LEU A 89 1.31 -16.55 5.41
C LEU A 89 0.90 -16.21 6.86
N ALA A 90 -0.20 -15.48 7.04
CA ALA A 90 -0.69 -15.03 8.34
C ALA A 90 -1.04 -16.18 9.30
N LEU A 91 -1.41 -17.37 8.78
CA LEU A 91 -1.62 -18.57 9.59
C LEU A 91 -0.38 -18.99 10.38
N ARG A 92 0.83 -18.69 9.86
CA ARG A 92 2.10 -19.07 10.50
C ARG A 92 2.91 -17.87 11.01
N ARG A 93 2.92 -16.77 10.27
CA ARG A 93 3.70 -15.56 10.55
C ARG A 93 2.80 -14.31 10.48
N PRO A 94 1.91 -14.14 11.46
CA PRO A 94 0.95 -13.04 11.46
C PRO A 94 1.64 -11.65 11.49
N ILE A 95 2.73 -11.47 12.24
CA ILE A 95 3.42 -10.18 12.32
C ILE A 95 4.05 -9.85 10.98
N PHE A 96 4.77 -10.80 10.39
CA PHE A 96 5.39 -10.61 9.08
C PHE A 96 4.36 -10.33 7.98
N ALA A 97 3.20 -11.01 8.01
CA ALA A 97 2.11 -10.75 7.07
C ALA A 97 1.56 -9.31 7.19
N ILE A 98 1.39 -8.80 8.42
CA ILE A 98 0.98 -7.41 8.65
C ILE A 98 2.05 -6.43 8.16
N LEU A 99 3.33 -6.68 8.45
CA LEU A 99 4.43 -5.84 7.98
C LEU A 99 4.50 -5.79 6.44
N LEU A 100 4.32 -6.93 5.76
CA LEU A 100 4.26 -6.98 4.30
C LEU A 100 3.05 -6.20 3.76
N SER A 101 1.91 -6.27 4.44
CA SER A 101 0.70 -5.50 4.08
C SER A 101 0.94 -3.99 4.19
N LEU A 102 1.66 -3.54 5.24
CA LEU A 102 2.04 -2.13 5.41
C LEU A 102 3.09 -1.66 4.38
N GLY A 103 3.95 -2.56 3.91
CA GLY A 103 4.98 -2.26 2.92
C GLY A 103 4.49 -2.28 1.46
N ALA A 104 3.28 -2.79 1.21
CA ALA A 104 2.66 -2.86 -0.11
C ALA A 104 1.23 -2.28 -0.04
N PRO A 105 1.04 -0.98 -0.28
CA PRO A 105 -0.20 -0.28 0.00
C PRO A 105 -1.36 -0.65 -0.94
N VAL A 106 -1.19 -1.61 -1.84
CA VAL A 106 -2.23 -2.03 -2.80
C VAL A 106 -2.20 -3.55 -2.98
N LEU A 107 -3.39 -4.12 -3.14
CA LEU A 107 -3.61 -5.55 -3.33
C LEU A 107 -3.95 -5.86 -4.77
N SER A 108 -3.60 -7.06 -5.21
CA SER A 108 -4.11 -7.59 -6.48
C SER A 108 -5.60 -7.88 -6.34
N PRO A 109 -6.47 -7.26 -7.15
CA PRO A 109 -7.89 -7.57 -7.12
C PRO A 109 -8.10 -9.01 -7.57
N THR A 110 -8.90 -9.74 -6.80
CA THR A 110 -9.40 -11.07 -7.18
C THR A 110 -10.84 -10.93 -7.64
N ARG A 111 -11.22 -11.66 -8.69
CA ARG A 111 -12.59 -11.63 -9.19
C ARG A 111 -13.54 -12.21 -8.14
N SER A 112 -14.62 -11.49 -7.86
CA SER A 112 -15.68 -11.95 -6.96
C SER A 112 -16.18 -13.34 -7.38
N PHE A 113 -16.32 -14.25 -6.41
CA PHE A 113 -16.73 -15.64 -6.59
C PHE A 113 -15.72 -16.57 -7.30
N GLU A 114 -14.60 -16.05 -7.79
CA GLU A 114 -13.50 -16.83 -8.35
C GLU A 114 -12.30 -16.77 -7.38
N TYR A 115 -12.43 -17.49 -6.26
CA TYR A 115 -11.42 -17.51 -5.20
C TYR A 115 -10.40 -18.62 -5.46
N ARG A 116 -9.11 -18.29 -5.44
CA ARG A 116 -8.06 -19.31 -5.45
C ARG A 116 -8.16 -20.16 -4.18
N SER A 117 -8.28 -21.48 -4.34
CA SER A 117 -8.33 -22.40 -3.21
C SER A 117 -6.99 -22.35 -2.45
N PRO A 118 -6.97 -21.97 -1.16
CA PRO A 118 -5.72 -21.94 -0.39
C PRO A 118 -5.07 -23.33 -0.30
N VAL A 119 -5.89 -24.39 -0.37
CA VAL A 119 -5.43 -25.79 -0.36
C VAL A 119 -4.67 -26.12 -1.64
N GLU A 120 -5.14 -25.67 -2.80
CA GLU A 120 -4.44 -25.87 -4.07
C GLU A 120 -3.12 -25.10 -4.12
N MET A 121 -3.08 -23.92 -3.50
CA MET A 121 -1.85 -23.13 -3.41
C MET A 121 -0.76 -23.84 -2.58
N LEU A 122 -1.13 -24.70 -1.64
CA LEU A 122 -0.21 -25.47 -0.79
C LEU A 122 0.31 -26.74 -1.45
N LYS A 123 -0.32 -27.23 -2.53
CA LYS A 123 0.15 -28.43 -3.24
C LYS A 123 1.52 -28.18 -3.85
N THR A 124 2.47 -29.05 -3.54
CA THR A 124 3.82 -29.06 -4.13
C THR A 124 3.74 -29.54 -5.57
N LYS A 125 4.42 -28.84 -6.49
CA LYS A 125 4.61 -29.31 -7.85
C LYS A 125 5.73 -30.36 -7.85
N PRO A 126 5.56 -31.52 -8.52
CA PRO A 126 6.54 -32.61 -8.50
C PRO A 126 7.94 -32.19 -8.99
N ASP A 127 8.03 -31.21 -9.89
CA ASP A 127 9.30 -30.71 -10.45
C ASP A 127 9.79 -29.38 -9.82
N GLY A 128 9.41 -29.11 -8.58
CA GLY A 128 9.82 -27.90 -7.87
C GLY A 128 11.31 -27.88 -7.52
N LEU A 129 11.97 -26.74 -7.68
CA LEU A 129 13.33 -26.52 -7.17
C LEU A 129 13.42 -26.89 -5.68
N PRO A 130 14.50 -27.56 -5.23
CA PRO A 130 14.63 -27.96 -3.83
C PRO A 130 14.69 -26.72 -2.92
N ALA A 131 14.00 -26.80 -1.78
CA ALA A 131 13.95 -25.69 -0.83
C ALA A 131 15.34 -25.35 -0.26
N PHE A 132 15.65 -24.06 -0.21
CA PHE A 132 16.89 -23.49 0.35
C PHE A 132 16.95 -23.60 1.89
N THR A 133 16.88 -24.81 2.45
CA THR A 133 16.65 -25.05 3.89
C THR A 133 17.81 -24.65 4.81
N LYS A 134 19.07 -24.67 4.34
CA LYS A 134 20.24 -24.34 5.19
C LYS A 134 20.46 -22.84 5.41
N TRP A 135 20.14 -21.99 4.43
CA TRP A 135 20.37 -20.54 4.51
C TRP A 135 19.18 -19.75 5.09
N GLN A 136 18.02 -20.39 5.20
CA GLN A 136 16.76 -19.79 5.68
C GLN A 136 16.88 -19.11 7.05
N ARG A 137 17.66 -19.67 7.99
CA ARG A 137 17.81 -19.11 9.34
C ARG A 137 18.54 -17.76 9.32
N ARG A 138 19.60 -17.64 8.49
CA ARG A 138 20.37 -16.40 8.34
C ARG A 138 19.60 -15.32 7.58
N LEU A 139 18.71 -15.73 6.66
CA LEU A 139 17.87 -14.82 5.89
C LEU A 139 16.70 -14.23 6.69
N CYS A 140 16.33 -14.80 7.85
CA CYS A 140 15.18 -14.33 8.60
C CYS A 140 15.29 -12.88 9.10
N PRO A 141 16.36 -12.45 9.79
CA PRO A 141 16.49 -11.04 10.20
C PRO A 141 16.53 -10.08 9.00
N ILE A 142 17.17 -10.50 7.91
CA ILE A 142 17.28 -9.70 6.67
C ILE A 142 15.88 -9.38 6.12
N LYS A 143 14.97 -10.35 6.12
CA LYS A 143 13.60 -10.13 5.62
C LYS A 143 12.86 -9.07 6.42
N TYR A 144 12.93 -9.10 7.76
CA TYR A 144 12.28 -8.08 8.59
C TYR A 144 12.89 -6.70 8.38
N ILE A 145 14.22 -6.61 8.29
CA ILE A 145 14.90 -5.33 8.01
C ILE A 145 14.46 -4.78 6.66
N THR A 146 14.49 -5.60 5.60
CA THR A 146 14.05 -5.20 4.26
C THR A 146 12.58 -4.76 4.25
N THR A 147 11.69 -5.47 4.95
CA THR A 147 10.28 -5.06 5.05
C THR A 147 10.12 -3.74 5.80
N VAL A 148 10.86 -3.51 6.89
CA VAL A 148 10.82 -2.23 7.62
C VAL A 148 11.32 -1.08 6.75
N VAL A 149 12.37 -1.30 5.96
CA VAL A 149 12.85 -0.31 4.97
C VAL A 149 11.77 -0.02 3.92
N ALA A 150 11.09 -1.04 3.41
CA ALA A 150 10.00 -0.86 2.46
C ALA A 150 8.84 -0.04 3.05
N ILE A 151 8.43 -0.32 4.30
CA ILE A 151 7.42 0.45 5.05
C ILE A 151 7.88 1.90 5.23
N GLY A 152 9.13 2.11 5.67
CA GLY A 152 9.69 3.45 5.85
C GLY A 152 9.66 4.26 4.56
N ASN A 153 9.94 3.63 3.41
CA ASN A 153 9.81 4.27 2.11
C ASN A 153 8.34 4.60 1.76
N ILE A 154 7.37 3.71 2.03
CA ILE A 154 5.94 4.02 1.83
C ILE A 154 5.53 5.22 2.68
N VAL A 155 5.85 5.21 3.97
CA VAL A 155 5.53 6.30 4.92
C VAL A 155 6.15 7.61 4.48
N HIS A 156 7.41 7.59 4.04
CA HIS A 156 8.07 8.79 3.58
C HIS A 156 7.45 9.33 2.28
N VAL A 157 7.17 8.47 1.30
CA VAL A 157 6.57 8.90 0.03
C VAL A 157 5.15 9.44 0.23
N THR A 158 4.34 8.79 1.07
CA THR A 158 2.98 9.27 1.37
C THR A 158 3.01 10.56 2.15
N TRP A 159 3.94 10.72 3.09
CA TRP A 159 4.17 11.99 3.78
C TRP A 159 4.57 13.12 2.80
N GLN A 160 5.49 12.85 1.86
CA GLN A 160 5.84 13.80 0.81
C GLN A 160 4.62 14.19 -0.05
N LEU A 161 3.78 13.22 -0.44
CA LEU A 161 2.55 13.52 -1.16
C LEU A 161 1.60 14.38 -0.33
N CYS A 162 1.45 14.12 0.96
CA CYS A 162 0.57 14.89 1.84
C CYS A 162 1.02 16.35 2.00
N GLU A 163 2.33 16.62 2.07
CA GLU A 163 2.87 17.97 2.33
C GLU A 163 3.18 18.76 1.05
N TYR A 164 3.69 18.10 0.00
CA TYR A 164 4.23 18.77 -1.18
C TYR A 164 3.21 18.89 -2.31
N SER A 165 2.01 18.34 -2.11
CA SER A 165 0.92 18.36 -3.07
C SER A 165 -0.37 18.82 -2.39
N VAL A 166 -1.36 19.20 -3.21
CA VAL A 166 -2.71 19.54 -2.74
C VAL A 166 -3.72 18.66 -3.46
N CYS A 167 -4.53 17.92 -2.70
CA CYS A 167 -5.62 17.10 -3.25
C CYS A 167 -6.86 17.96 -3.53
N VAL A 168 -7.12 18.29 -4.80
CA VAL A 168 -8.26 19.15 -5.19
C VAL A 168 -9.62 18.55 -4.84
N PHE A 169 -9.72 17.21 -4.81
CA PHE A 169 -10.94 16.50 -4.43
C PHE A 169 -11.40 16.87 -3.01
N SER A 170 -10.47 17.09 -2.09
CA SER A 170 -10.75 17.53 -0.72
C SER A 170 -9.52 18.25 -0.16
N ALA A 171 -9.40 19.54 -0.49
CA ALA A 171 -8.21 20.32 -0.21
C ALA A 171 -7.93 20.45 1.29
N SER A 172 -8.98 20.48 2.13
CA SER A 172 -8.90 20.49 3.59
C SER A 172 -8.35 19.19 4.19
N THR A 173 -8.41 18.09 3.44
CA THR A 173 -8.05 16.74 3.91
C THR A 173 -6.69 16.33 3.35
N TRP A 174 -5.65 17.04 3.77
CA TRP A 174 -4.26 16.84 3.31
C TRP A 174 -3.70 15.43 3.56
N TRP A 175 -4.23 14.70 4.54
CA TRP A 175 -3.79 13.36 4.94
C TRP A 175 -4.43 12.21 4.11
N LEU A 176 -5.17 12.52 3.04
CA LEU A 176 -5.81 11.52 2.17
C LEU A 176 -4.84 10.49 1.57
N PRO A 177 -3.65 10.85 1.04
CA PRO A 177 -2.69 9.86 0.54
C PRO A 177 -2.22 8.90 1.63
N ALA A 178 -2.00 9.40 2.85
CA ALA A 178 -1.62 8.57 4.00
C ALA A 178 -2.78 7.64 4.42
N LEU A 179 -4.03 8.13 4.42
CA LEU A 179 -5.22 7.32 4.68
C LEU A 179 -5.34 6.18 3.68
N TRP A 180 -5.19 6.48 2.39
CA TRP A 180 -5.24 5.49 1.32
C TRP A 180 -4.22 4.38 1.55
N ALA A 181 -2.96 4.73 1.84
CA ALA A 181 -1.92 3.74 2.13
C ALA A 181 -2.22 2.92 3.38
N GLY A 182 -2.75 3.53 4.45
CA GLY A 182 -3.07 2.84 5.70
C GLY A 182 -4.27 1.91 5.63
N ILE A 183 -5.34 2.31 4.91
CA ILE A 183 -6.57 1.50 4.78
C ILE A 183 -6.33 0.17 4.05
N SER A 184 -5.25 0.06 3.27
CA SER A 184 -4.87 -1.17 2.57
C SER A 184 -4.74 -2.40 3.48
N VAL A 185 -4.50 -2.22 4.78
CA VAL A 185 -4.41 -3.32 5.75
C VAL A 185 -5.76 -4.04 5.96
N ILE A 186 -6.88 -3.32 5.83
CA ILE A 186 -8.23 -3.86 6.08
C ILE A 186 -8.56 -5.06 5.18
N PRO A 187 -8.44 -4.99 3.84
CA PRO A 187 -8.70 -6.14 2.98
C PRO A 187 -7.74 -7.32 3.24
N HIS A 188 -6.50 -7.07 3.68
CA HIS A 188 -5.59 -8.14 4.10
C HIS A 188 -6.08 -8.87 5.36
N LEU A 189 -6.58 -8.14 6.36
CA LEU A 189 -7.14 -8.74 7.58
C LEU A 189 -8.38 -9.59 7.28
N LEU A 190 -9.28 -9.08 6.43
CA LEU A 190 -10.46 -9.82 5.99
C LEU A 190 -10.09 -11.08 5.20
N GLY A 191 -9.09 -10.95 4.30
CA GLY A 191 -8.52 -12.06 3.55
C GLY A 191 -7.90 -13.14 4.44
N ALA A 192 -7.08 -12.72 5.40
CA ALA A 192 -6.47 -13.61 6.38
C ALA A 192 -7.52 -14.34 7.22
N TYR A 193 -8.54 -13.62 7.67
CA TYR A 193 -9.66 -14.23 8.38
C TYR A 193 -10.39 -15.25 7.50
N ALA A 194 -10.67 -14.92 6.23
CA ALA A 194 -11.30 -15.85 5.30
C ALA A 194 -10.47 -17.13 5.11
N VAL A 195 -9.14 -17.02 5.00
CA VAL A 195 -8.24 -18.20 4.91
C VAL A 195 -8.32 -19.09 6.15
N THR A 196 -8.46 -18.52 7.36
CA THR A 196 -8.60 -19.33 8.60
C THR A 196 -9.88 -20.16 8.65
N LEU A 197 -10.90 -19.78 7.86
CA LEU A 197 -12.16 -20.53 7.70
C LEU A 197 -12.04 -21.70 6.72
N ARG A 198 -10.95 -21.78 5.95
CA ARG A 198 -10.69 -22.84 4.96
C ARG A 198 -9.52 -23.74 5.29
N VAL A 199 -8.52 -23.21 5.99
CA VAL A 199 -7.29 -23.94 6.29
C VAL A 199 -6.89 -23.62 7.72
N ARG A 200 -6.56 -24.66 8.48
CA ARG A 200 -5.96 -24.54 9.81
C ARG A 200 -4.61 -25.24 9.87
N THR A 201 -3.71 -24.67 10.65
CA THR A 201 -2.43 -25.31 11.01
C THR A 201 -2.62 -26.21 12.23
N MET A 202 -2.08 -27.42 12.19
CA MET A 202 -1.99 -28.32 13.35
C MET A 202 -0.56 -28.32 13.93
N PRO A 203 -0.39 -28.26 15.26
CA PRO A 203 -1.44 -28.21 16.30
C PRO A 203 -2.11 -26.83 16.41
N HIS A 204 -3.35 -26.80 16.91
CA HIS A 204 -4.06 -25.55 17.17
C HIS A 204 -3.32 -24.74 18.26
N ARG A 205 -2.94 -23.51 17.92
CA ARG A 205 -2.27 -22.58 18.84
C ARG A 205 -3.16 -21.38 19.10
N THR A 206 -3.12 -20.90 20.35
CA THR A 206 -3.70 -19.59 20.68
C THR A 206 -2.96 -18.51 19.90
N LEU A 207 -3.63 -17.39 19.60
CA LEU A 207 -3.00 -16.27 18.89
C LEU A 207 -1.67 -15.87 19.57
N ARG A 208 -1.68 -15.67 20.88
CA ARG A 208 -0.47 -15.33 21.66
C ARG A 208 0.67 -16.32 21.46
N ALA A 209 0.38 -17.62 21.45
CA ALA A 209 1.39 -18.64 21.20
C ALA A 209 1.93 -18.58 19.75
N THR A 210 1.07 -18.28 18.77
CA THR A 210 1.50 -18.05 17.38
C THR A 210 2.44 -16.85 17.26
N PHE A 211 2.06 -15.70 17.83
CA PHE A 211 2.88 -14.49 17.87
C PHE A 211 4.25 -14.74 18.52
N MET A 212 4.28 -15.40 19.69
CA MET A 212 5.56 -15.70 20.37
C MET A 212 6.39 -16.71 19.59
N SER A 213 5.75 -17.67 18.92
CA SER A 213 6.46 -18.68 18.13
C SER A 213 7.02 -18.17 16.80
N GLU A 214 6.59 -17.00 16.33
CA GLU A 214 7.11 -16.40 15.09
C GLU A 214 8.61 -16.10 15.20
N PHE A 215 9.06 -15.67 16.38
CA PHE A 215 10.46 -15.39 16.70
C PHE A 215 11.25 -16.64 17.15
N ASP A 216 10.58 -17.79 17.30
CA ASP A 216 11.22 -19.06 17.63
C ASP A 216 11.71 -19.75 16.34
N PHE A 217 12.91 -19.36 15.91
CA PHE A 217 13.54 -19.86 14.68
C PHE A 217 13.74 -21.38 14.64
N SER A 218 13.73 -22.06 15.79
CA SER A 218 13.87 -23.52 15.86
C SER A 218 12.60 -24.23 15.35
N LYS A 219 11.43 -23.67 15.69
CA LYS A 219 10.12 -24.20 15.26
C LYS A 219 9.74 -23.78 13.83
N GLN A 220 10.52 -22.91 13.20
CA GLN A 220 10.34 -22.56 11.78
C GLN A 220 10.75 -23.68 10.82
N GLN A 221 11.43 -24.74 11.29
CA GLN A 221 11.79 -25.90 10.46
C GLN A 221 10.80 -27.06 10.53
N THR A 222 9.84 -27.06 11.46
CA THR A 222 8.85 -28.14 11.54
C THR A 222 7.74 -27.93 10.53
N ASN A 223 7.53 -28.94 9.69
CA ASN A 223 6.48 -29.02 8.67
C ASN A 223 5.09 -28.90 9.31
N PRO A 224 4.36 -27.78 9.09
CA PRO A 224 3.00 -27.66 9.61
C PRO A 224 2.09 -28.60 8.85
N LYS A 225 1.32 -29.43 9.57
CA LYS A 225 0.22 -30.17 8.95
C LYS A 225 -0.94 -29.22 8.73
N TRP A 226 -1.50 -29.23 7.52
CA TRP A 226 -2.63 -28.40 7.13
C TRP A 226 -3.90 -29.25 7.12
N ASP A 227 -4.94 -28.76 7.78
CA ASP A 227 -6.25 -29.40 7.79
C ASP A 227 -7.22 -28.57 6.91
N PRO A 228 -7.65 -29.10 5.76
CA PRO A 228 -8.59 -28.41 4.87
C PRO A 228 -10.01 -28.50 5.43
N ILE A 229 -10.68 -27.35 5.53
CA ILE A 229 -12.06 -27.22 6.02
C ILE A 229 -13.00 -27.07 4.81
N PRO A 230 -14.16 -27.77 4.80
CA PRO A 230 -15.14 -27.64 3.73
C PRO A 230 -15.66 -26.20 3.59
N GLU A 231 -16.17 -25.89 2.41
CA GLU A 231 -16.63 -24.55 2.09
C GLU A 231 -17.76 -24.10 3.03
N SER A 232 -17.62 -22.92 3.63
CA SER A 232 -18.65 -22.35 4.50
C SER A 232 -19.24 -21.06 3.90
N LYS A 233 -20.51 -20.77 4.21
CA LYS A 233 -21.14 -19.49 3.84
C LYS A 233 -20.36 -18.29 4.36
N ARG A 234 -19.77 -18.42 5.57
CA ARG A 234 -18.92 -17.38 6.17
C ARG A 234 -17.69 -17.10 5.30
N TYR A 235 -17.01 -18.14 4.83
CA TYR A 235 -15.87 -17.97 3.92
C TYR A 235 -16.24 -17.15 2.67
N LEU A 236 -17.38 -17.47 2.04
CA LEU A 236 -17.84 -16.77 0.85
C LEU A 236 -18.10 -15.28 1.12
N VAL A 237 -18.76 -14.96 2.25
CA VAL A 237 -19.06 -13.58 2.64
C VAL A 237 -17.78 -12.78 2.88
N PHE A 238 -16.84 -13.29 3.66
CA PHE A 238 -15.59 -12.57 3.97
C PHE A 238 -14.68 -12.44 2.75
N SER A 239 -14.61 -13.46 1.89
CA SER A 239 -13.83 -13.40 0.65
C SER A 239 -14.42 -12.41 -0.36
N TRP A 240 -15.76 -12.35 -0.44
CA TRP A 240 -16.47 -11.37 -1.25
C TRP A 240 -16.22 -9.94 -0.73
N LEU A 241 -16.36 -9.75 0.58
CA LEU A 241 -16.14 -8.44 1.22
C LEU A 241 -14.70 -7.95 1.03
N ALA A 242 -13.71 -8.83 1.19
CA ALA A 242 -12.31 -8.50 0.95
C ALA A 242 -12.06 -8.09 -0.51
N SER A 243 -12.66 -8.79 -1.47
CA SER A 243 -12.55 -8.48 -2.91
C SER A 243 -13.22 -7.14 -3.23
N PHE A 244 -14.43 -6.90 -2.71
CA PHE A 244 -15.17 -5.66 -2.89
C PHE A 244 -14.43 -4.46 -2.31
N ILE A 245 -13.91 -4.57 -1.08
CA ILE A 245 -13.11 -3.51 -0.44
C ILE A 245 -11.82 -3.26 -1.20
N THR A 246 -11.18 -4.29 -1.76
CA THR A 246 -9.98 -4.12 -2.61
C THR A 246 -10.29 -3.26 -3.83
N ILE A 247 -11.43 -3.48 -4.50
CA ILE A 247 -11.86 -2.66 -5.65
C ILE A 247 -12.13 -1.22 -5.20
N LEU A 248 -12.84 -1.03 -4.09
CA LEU A 248 -13.11 0.32 -3.57
C LEU A 248 -11.83 1.06 -3.17
N HIS A 249 -10.86 0.36 -2.58
CA HIS A 249 -9.55 0.88 -2.23
C HIS A 249 -8.75 1.33 -3.46
N LEU A 250 -8.78 0.55 -4.55
CA LEU A 250 -8.17 0.93 -5.83
C LEU A 250 -8.80 2.20 -6.40
N VAL A 251 -10.13 2.27 -6.44
CA VAL A 251 -10.87 3.45 -6.93
C VAL A 251 -10.56 4.67 -6.08
N MET A 252 -10.57 4.54 -4.75
CA MET A 252 -10.19 5.60 -3.83
C MET A 252 -8.76 6.09 -4.10
N GLY A 253 -7.82 5.17 -4.27
CA GLY A 253 -6.44 5.50 -4.63
C GLY A 253 -6.35 6.30 -5.92
N THR A 254 -7.10 5.90 -6.95
CA THR A 254 -7.08 6.58 -8.24
C THR A 254 -7.57 8.01 -8.08
N VAL A 255 -8.71 8.21 -7.40
CA VAL A 255 -9.27 9.55 -7.15
C VAL A 255 -8.32 10.42 -6.33
N VAL A 256 -7.78 9.89 -5.24
CA VAL A 256 -6.89 10.65 -4.33
C VAL A 256 -5.61 11.05 -5.07
N LEU A 257 -4.92 10.10 -5.69
CA LEU A 257 -3.63 10.34 -6.32
C LEU A 257 -3.75 11.14 -7.63
N SER A 258 -4.81 10.97 -8.43
CA SER A 258 -5.02 11.80 -9.62
C SER A 258 -5.36 13.25 -9.27
N SER A 259 -5.95 13.48 -8.10
CA SER A 259 -6.31 14.83 -7.63
C SER A 259 -5.14 15.61 -7.03
N ALA A 260 -3.96 15.00 -6.89
CA ALA A 260 -2.77 15.65 -6.34
C ALA A 260 -2.18 16.64 -7.36
N LEU A 261 -2.16 17.93 -7.00
CA LEU A 261 -1.57 19.01 -7.77
C LEU A 261 -0.13 19.34 -7.34
N PHE A 262 0.55 20.15 -8.15
CA PHE A 262 1.92 20.64 -7.91
C PHE A 262 3.01 19.56 -7.95
N ILE A 263 2.73 18.47 -8.67
CA ILE A 263 3.68 17.39 -8.93
C ILE A 263 4.03 17.43 -10.41
N SER A 264 5.31 17.53 -10.74
CA SER A 264 5.79 17.45 -12.11
C SER A 264 5.75 16.01 -12.65
N PRO A 265 5.78 15.78 -13.98
CA PRO A 265 5.80 14.42 -14.52
C PRO A 265 7.03 13.62 -14.05
N SER A 266 8.21 14.26 -13.96
CA SER A 266 9.42 13.59 -13.49
C SER A 266 9.30 13.18 -12.03
N ASP A 267 8.78 14.07 -11.18
CA ASP A 267 8.60 13.80 -9.75
C ASP A 267 7.54 12.71 -9.53
N ALA A 268 6.46 12.72 -10.33
CA ALA A 268 5.43 11.69 -10.30
C ALA A 268 5.97 10.30 -10.70
N VAL A 269 6.88 10.23 -11.68
CA VAL A 269 7.59 8.99 -12.04
C VAL A 269 8.46 8.51 -10.88
N ILE A 270 9.22 9.41 -10.24
CA ILE A 270 10.07 9.05 -9.09
C ILE A 270 9.23 8.49 -7.95
N VAL A 271 8.14 9.18 -7.58
CA VAL A 271 7.17 8.72 -6.58
C VAL A 271 6.62 7.34 -6.94
N SER A 272 6.20 7.15 -8.19
CA SER A 272 5.66 5.88 -8.69
C SER A 272 6.66 4.74 -8.58
N ILE A 273 7.91 4.96 -9.03
CA ILE A 273 8.98 3.96 -8.95
C ILE A 273 9.25 3.59 -7.49
N ARG A 274 9.30 4.56 -6.57
CA ARG A 274 9.53 4.29 -5.15
C ARG A 274 8.44 3.42 -4.55
N LEU A 275 7.17 3.72 -4.84
CA LEU A 275 6.04 2.90 -4.37
C LEU A 275 6.07 1.49 -4.98
N LEU A 276 6.40 1.38 -6.28
CA LEU A 276 6.55 0.11 -6.97
C LEU A 276 7.69 -0.73 -6.40
N CYS A 277 8.84 -0.14 -6.11
CA CYS A 277 9.98 -0.84 -5.51
C CYS A 277 9.62 -1.45 -4.15
N SER A 278 8.90 -0.73 -3.29
CA SER A 278 8.40 -1.27 -2.03
C SER A 278 7.44 -2.45 -2.27
N ALA A 279 6.47 -2.29 -3.17
CA ALA A 279 5.50 -3.34 -3.50
C ALA A 279 6.15 -4.60 -4.08
N VAL A 280 7.07 -4.45 -5.05
CA VAL A 280 7.86 -5.55 -5.64
C VAL A 280 8.69 -6.25 -4.57
N THR A 281 9.34 -5.49 -3.68
CA THR A 281 10.16 -6.06 -2.61
C THR A 281 9.30 -6.91 -1.67
N CYS A 282 8.16 -6.39 -1.21
CA CYS A 282 7.21 -7.15 -0.40
C CYS A 282 6.67 -8.38 -1.15
N ARG A 283 6.42 -8.27 -2.46
CA ARG A 283 5.97 -9.37 -3.32
C ARG A 283 7.01 -10.51 -3.39
N VAL A 284 8.27 -10.17 -3.61
CA VAL A 284 9.39 -11.13 -3.65
C VAL A 284 9.53 -11.83 -2.29
N LEU A 285 9.48 -11.08 -1.19
CA LEU A 285 9.56 -11.63 0.16
C LEU A 285 8.38 -12.58 0.46
N LEU A 286 7.16 -12.22 0.08
CA LEU A 286 6.00 -13.08 0.24
C LEU A 286 6.14 -14.37 -0.57
N MET A 287 6.52 -14.26 -1.84
CA MET A 287 6.70 -15.42 -2.71
C MET A 287 7.79 -16.36 -2.20
N PHE A 288 8.87 -15.80 -1.67
CA PHE A 288 9.90 -16.59 -0.99
C PHE A 288 9.31 -17.37 0.19
N GLU A 289 8.57 -16.71 1.09
CA GLU A 289 7.97 -17.39 2.25
C GLU A 289 6.93 -18.44 1.86
N LEU A 290 6.08 -18.16 0.87
CA LEU A 290 5.10 -19.12 0.37
C LEU A 290 5.79 -20.33 -0.27
N HIS A 291 6.87 -20.14 -1.00
CA HIS A 291 7.65 -21.24 -1.54
C HIS A 291 8.25 -22.13 -0.42
N VAL A 292 8.78 -21.51 0.64
CA VAL A 292 9.25 -22.23 1.83
C VAL A 292 8.11 -22.99 2.51
N LEU A 293 6.92 -22.41 2.61
CA LEU A 293 5.75 -23.06 3.19
C LEU A 293 5.33 -24.32 2.41
N LYS A 294 5.34 -24.27 1.07
CA LYS A 294 4.96 -25.41 0.22
C LYS A 294 5.91 -26.59 0.37
N HIS A 295 7.21 -26.36 0.34
CA HIS A 295 8.21 -27.44 0.48
C HIS A 295 8.34 -27.99 1.91
N SER A 296 7.62 -27.40 2.86
CA SER A 296 7.45 -27.94 4.21
C SER A 296 6.18 -28.78 4.36
N VAL A 297 5.49 -29.15 3.27
CA VAL A 297 4.34 -30.07 3.25
C VAL A 297 4.78 -31.39 2.64
#